data_AF-A0AB38JH79-F1
#
_entry.id   AF-A0AB38JH79-F1
#
_cell.length_a   1.000
_cell.length_b   1.000
_cell.length_c   1.000
_cell.angle_alpha   90.00
_cell.angle_beta   90.00
_cell.angle_gamma   90.00
#
_symmetry.space_group_name_H-M   'P 1'
#
loop_
_entity.id
_entity.type
_entity.pdbx_description
1 polymer ?
#
loop_
_entity_poly.entity_id
_entity_poly.type
_entity_poly.pdbx_seq_one_letter_code
_entity_poly.pdbx_strand_id
1 'polypeptide(L)'
;MRPVVDLPLAAAVGLVHALVDDLVRGAGIRALFLKGPIADAHRIRRPHPSSDADVLVAPGDADRLLTLLGERGWSVRPGSAAHRAFVTHSITLLHASWPCDIDVHTSWPGFFVDPELAFEVLWRTRCEVVVAGVPVRAIGFDTSVVVSALHSLRSPYQQRSEEEFEELVAVVAAQGREEAVVARAAELGCLEPIAPFLARIGRTVALPARPSRQYALWRLRTRRPSRTADWLLAIVQAPTLAERLVVLRRALHPTGRDLVIDHPLLPPTASARLAIRARRFVAATRALLPAIQDLVAVRRASRADADAAAAPRLVPGGTAPVGGAPVPAPGTERTAQATGVVVDGARTSCGRSATGSRVAAMATPQGLYLLPLRAPAGAQPVVLQGSARLLWERFSAQDAGTRAEAAAVVRTADDLGDVLADGRRAEIEQLLDELVELGLLAS
;
A
#
# COMPACT_ATOMS: atom_id res chain seq x y z
N MET A 1 19.88 -15.00 22.84
CA MET A 1 18.83 -14.68 21.85
C MET A 1 17.54 -15.43 22.20
N ARG A 2 16.32 -14.95 21.88
CA ARG A 2 15.08 -15.75 22.04
C ARG A 2 14.20 -15.59 20.80
N PRO A 3 13.50 -16.65 20.34
CA PRO A 3 12.43 -16.51 19.34
C PRO A 3 11.42 -15.47 19.82
N VAL A 4 10.98 -14.58 18.94
CA VAL A 4 10.07 -13.48 19.29
C VAL A 4 8.71 -14.08 19.66
N VAL A 5 8.40 -14.11 20.96
CA VAL A 5 7.08 -14.53 21.48
C VAL A 5 6.04 -13.42 21.26
N ASP A 6 6.46 -12.15 21.24
CA ASP A 6 5.62 -10.97 21.02
C ASP A 6 6.33 -9.96 20.12
N LEU A 7 6.03 -9.96 18.82
CA LEU A 7 6.54 -8.95 17.88
C LEU A 7 5.68 -7.68 18.04
N PRO A 8 6.24 -6.50 18.40
CA PRO A 8 5.45 -5.29 18.47
C PRO A 8 4.92 -4.91 17.09
N LEU A 9 3.67 -4.43 17.01
CA LEU A 9 3.03 -4.08 15.74
C LEU A 9 3.88 -3.12 14.88
N ALA A 10 4.47 -2.09 15.50
CA ALA A 10 5.32 -1.14 14.79
C ALA A 10 6.55 -1.81 14.16
N ALA A 11 7.19 -2.74 14.87
CA ALA A 11 8.31 -3.52 14.34
C ALA A 11 7.84 -4.46 13.22
N ALA A 12 6.71 -5.14 13.40
CA ALA A 12 6.13 -6.03 12.41
C ALA A 12 5.85 -5.31 11.08
N VAL A 13 5.21 -4.14 11.12
CA VAL A 13 4.93 -3.35 9.92
C VAL A 13 6.21 -2.91 9.23
N GLY A 14 7.20 -2.39 9.96
CA GLY A 14 8.47 -2.00 9.35
C GLY A 14 9.19 -3.19 8.68
N LEU A 15 9.32 -4.29 9.40
CA LEU A 15 10.01 -5.48 8.91
C LEU A 15 9.29 -6.17 7.75
N VAL A 16 7.95 -6.16 7.72
CA VAL A 16 7.20 -6.78 6.61
C VAL A 16 7.35 -5.98 5.31
N HIS A 17 7.49 -4.64 5.37
CA HIS A 17 7.82 -3.84 4.18
C HIS A 17 9.18 -4.25 3.60
N ALA A 18 10.18 -4.42 4.47
CA ALA A 18 11.50 -4.87 4.05
C ALA A 18 11.48 -6.31 3.49
N LEU A 19 10.76 -7.23 4.15
CA LEU A 19 10.57 -8.61 3.68
C LEU A 19 9.98 -8.65 2.27
N VAL A 20 8.88 -7.92 2.07
CA VAL A 20 8.15 -7.91 0.80
C VAL A 20 9.01 -7.27 -0.30
N ASP A 21 9.72 -6.15 -0.03
CA ASP A 21 10.61 -5.54 -1.03
C ASP A 21 11.78 -6.47 -1.42
N ASP A 22 12.39 -7.16 -0.44
CA ASP A 22 13.45 -8.12 -0.72
C ASP A 22 12.96 -9.28 -1.60
N LEU A 23 11.78 -9.84 -1.28
CA LEU A 23 11.15 -10.89 -2.09
C LEU A 23 10.88 -10.43 -3.52
N VAL A 24 10.22 -9.27 -3.69
CA VAL A 24 9.88 -8.79 -5.04
C VAL A 24 11.13 -8.38 -5.83
N ARG A 25 12.19 -7.88 -5.18
CA ARG A 25 13.48 -7.62 -5.86
C ARG A 25 14.14 -8.93 -6.30
N GLY A 26 14.23 -9.91 -5.40
CA GLY A 26 14.83 -11.21 -5.68
C GLY A 26 14.13 -11.97 -6.80
N ALA A 27 12.80 -11.81 -6.93
CA ALA A 27 12.00 -12.44 -7.97
C ALA A 27 11.84 -11.62 -9.26
N GLY A 28 12.39 -10.40 -9.32
CA GLY A 28 12.20 -9.49 -10.45
C GLY A 28 10.77 -8.96 -10.62
N ILE A 29 9.97 -8.97 -9.54
CA ILE A 29 8.59 -8.48 -9.52
C ILE A 29 8.58 -6.95 -9.29
N ARG A 30 7.70 -6.26 -10.02
CA ARG A 30 7.49 -4.82 -9.87
C ARG A 30 6.38 -4.57 -8.85
N ALA A 31 6.73 -4.00 -7.70
CA ALA A 31 5.80 -3.62 -6.65
C ALA A 31 6.22 -2.32 -5.95
N LEU A 32 5.24 -1.60 -5.40
CA LEU A 32 5.40 -0.31 -4.75
C LEU A 32 4.56 -0.22 -3.48
N PHE A 33 5.13 0.26 -2.39
CA PHE A 33 4.37 0.60 -1.18
C PHE A 33 3.70 1.97 -1.29
N LEU A 34 2.52 2.13 -0.67
CA LEU A 34 1.68 3.32 -0.83
C LEU A 34 1.43 4.09 0.46
N LYS A 35 1.07 3.36 1.51
CA LYS A 35 0.50 3.90 2.76
C LYS A 35 1.42 3.60 3.95
N GLY A 36 0.88 3.81 5.15
CA GLY A 36 1.56 3.55 6.41
C GLY A 36 2.90 4.28 6.47
N PRO A 37 4.04 3.58 6.63
CA PRO A 37 5.38 4.17 6.68
C PRO A 37 5.70 5.11 5.50
N ILE A 38 5.13 4.88 4.32
CA ILE A 38 5.37 5.73 3.14
C ILE A 38 4.74 7.12 3.31
N ALA A 39 3.52 7.17 3.84
CA ALA A 39 2.84 8.44 4.13
C ALA A 39 3.54 9.21 5.26
N ASP A 40 4.07 8.48 6.26
CA ASP A 40 4.86 9.06 7.35
C ASP A 40 6.18 9.66 6.84
N ALA A 41 6.89 8.94 5.96
CA ALA A 41 8.13 9.42 5.37
C ALA A 41 7.94 10.67 4.49
N HIS A 42 6.83 10.74 3.75
CA HIS A 42 6.46 11.92 2.96
C HIS A 42 5.91 13.07 3.82
N ARG A 43 5.68 12.85 5.12
CA ARG A 43 5.12 13.84 6.06
C ARG A 43 3.79 14.43 5.59
N ILE A 44 2.94 13.61 4.99
CA ILE A 44 1.62 14.03 4.48
C ILE A 44 0.48 13.87 5.50
N ARG A 45 0.80 13.34 6.68
CA ARG A 45 -0.07 13.24 7.85
C ARG A 45 0.77 13.16 9.12
N ARG A 46 0.16 13.34 10.29
CA ARG A 46 0.79 13.01 11.57
C ARG A 46 1.11 11.51 11.64
N PRO A 47 2.30 11.13 12.16
CA PRO A 47 2.64 9.72 12.34
C PRO A 47 1.68 9.01 13.27
N HIS A 48 1.18 7.86 12.85
CA HIS A 48 0.38 6.97 13.68
C HIS A 48 0.72 5.50 13.38
N PRO A 49 0.50 4.57 14.31
CA PRO A 49 0.70 3.15 14.05
C PRO A 49 -0.15 2.69 12.85
N SER A 50 0.48 1.94 11.95
CA SER A 50 -0.21 1.22 10.88
C SER A 50 -0.45 -0.23 11.32
N SER A 51 -1.48 -0.87 10.77
CA SER A 51 -1.82 -2.27 11.07
C SER A 51 -1.39 -3.25 9.98
N ASP A 52 -1.04 -2.72 8.81
CA ASP A 52 -0.88 -3.44 7.57
C ASP A 52 0.26 -2.85 6.73
N ALA A 53 0.69 -3.63 5.74
CA ALA A 53 1.52 -3.17 4.63
C ALA A 53 0.73 -3.22 3.33
N ASP A 54 0.41 -2.04 2.80
CA ASP A 54 -0.20 -1.87 1.48
C ASP A 54 0.88 -1.92 0.40
N VAL A 55 0.88 -2.98 -0.42
CA VAL A 55 1.76 -3.14 -1.58
C VAL A 55 0.93 -3.22 -2.86
N LEU A 56 1.22 -2.37 -3.83
CA LEU A 56 0.61 -2.41 -5.16
C LEU A 56 1.61 -3.04 -6.13
N VAL A 57 1.20 -4.15 -6.72
CA VAL A 57 1.98 -4.97 -7.65
C VAL A 57 1.48 -4.78 -9.07
N ALA A 58 2.36 -4.93 -10.06
CA ALA A 58 1.94 -4.98 -11.46
C ALA A 58 0.85 -6.06 -11.61
N PRO A 59 -0.31 -5.77 -12.24
CA PRO A 59 -1.42 -6.72 -12.30
C PRO A 59 -1.03 -8.12 -12.77
N GLY A 60 -0.16 -8.22 -13.80
CA GLY A 60 0.36 -9.50 -14.29
C GLY A 60 1.27 -10.30 -13.32
N ASP A 61 1.81 -9.68 -12.26
CA ASP A 61 2.72 -10.31 -11.30
C ASP A 61 2.04 -10.73 -9.97
N ALA A 62 0.74 -10.44 -9.81
CA ALA A 62 0.05 -10.60 -8.53
C ALA A 62 0.08 -12.05 -8.00
N ASP A 63 -0.28 -13.03 -8.82
CA ASP A 63 -0.27 -14.46 -8.44
C ASP A 63 1.12 -14.95 -8.06
N ARG A 64 2.15 -14.39 -8.71
CA ARG A 64 3.54 -14.72 -8.47
C ARG A 64 4.00 -14.19 -7.11
N LEU A 65 3.61 -12.97 -6.75
CA LEU A 65 3.84 -12.42 -5.41
C LEU A 65 3.08 -13.21 -4.34
N LEU A 66 1.80 -13.54 -4.57
CA LEU A 66 1.00 -14.34 -3.63
C LEU A 66 1.61 -15.71 -3.36
N THR A 67 2.16 -16.35 -4.40
CA THR A 67 2.85 -17.65 -4.28
C THR A 67 4.10 -17.52 -3.41
N LEU A 68 4.95 -16.54 -3.66
CA LEU A 68 6.16 -16.28 -2.86
C LEU A 68 5.84 -15.97 -1.39
N LEU A 69 4.78 -15.20 -1.14
CA LEU A 69 4.32 -14.92 0.22
C LEU A 69 3.75 -16.20 0.88
N GLY A 70 3.06 -17.04 0.12
CA GLY A 70 2.62 -18.37 0.53
C GLY A 70 3.76 -19.28 0.98
N GLU A 71 4.86 -19.31 0.22
CA GLU A 71 6.09 -20.03 0.59
C GLU A 71 6.73 -19.49 1.87
N ARG A 72 6.44 -18.24 2.24
CA ARG A 72 6.83 -17.61 3.51
C ARG A 72 5.80 -17.76 4.63
N GLY A 73 4.78 -18.61 4.46
CA GLY A 73 3.78 -18.91 5.47
C GLY A 73 2.61 -17.90 5.55
N TRP A 74 2.54 -16.94 4.64
CA TRP A 74 1.39 -16.05 4.53
C TRP A 74 0.21 -16.76 3.87
N SER A 75 -0.99 -16.51 4.37
CA SER A 75 -2.21 -17.14 3.87
C SER A 75 -3.29 -16.10 3.62
N VAL A 76 -4.11 -16.32 2.59
CA VAL A 76 -5.22 -15.41 2.27
C VAL A 76 -6.19 -15.33 3.45
N ARG A 77 -6.47 -14.10 3.89
CA ARG A 77 -7.46 -13.83 4.94
C ARG A 77 -8.80 -14.46 4.57
N PRO A 78 -9.39 -15.30 5.45
CA PRO A 78 -10.72 -15.85 5.19
C PRO A 78 -11.77 -14.72 5.05
N GLY A 79 -12.32 -14.56 3.85
CA GLY A 79 -13.41 -13.62 3.58
C GLY A 79 -14.80 -14.27 3.66
N SER A 80 -15.84 -13.49 3.95
CA SER A 80 -17.23 -13.90 3.70
C SER A 80 -17.55 -13.84 2.20
N ALA A 81 -18.65 -14.45 1.77
CA ALA A 81 -19.13 -14.33 0.39
C ALA A 81 -19.35 -12.86 -0.03
N ALA A 82 -19.80 -12.02 0.90
CA ALA A 82 -19.94 -10.58 0.67
C ALA A 82 -18.57 -9.90 0.49
N HIS A 83 -17.61 -10.18 1.37
CA HIS A 83 -16.26 -9.62 1.27
C HIS A 83 -15.62 -9.97 -0.09
N ARG A 84 -15.64 -11.25 -0.48
CA ARG A 84 -15.10 -11.70 -1.78
C ARG A 84 -15.80 -11.08 -2.99
N ALA A 85 -17.08 -10.73 -2.88
CA ALA A 85 -17.84 -10.16 -3.99
C ALA A 85 -17.60 -8.65 -4.14
N PHE A 86 -17.25 -7.94 -3.07
CA PHE A 86 -17.28 -6.47 -3.05
C PHE A 86 -15.90 -5.83 -2.87
N VAL A 87 -14.97 -6.53 -2.21
CA VAL A 87 -13.58 -6.10 -2.07
C VAL A 87 -12.77 -6.76 -3.19
N THR A 88 -12.50 -6.00 -4.25
CA THR A 88 -11.88 -6.53 -5.49
C THR A 88 -10.55 -5.86 -5.84
N HIS A 89 -10.06 -4.96 -4.99
CA HIS A 89 -8.85 -4.17 -5.28
C HIS A 89 -7.60 -4.73 -4.59
N SER A 90 -7.78 -5.48 -3.50
CA SER A 90 -6.71 -6.10 -2.75
C SER A 90 -7.03 -7.52 -2.29
N ILE A 91 -5.97 -8.27 -2.02
CA ILE A 91 -6.00 -9.55 -1.33
C ILE A 91 -5.22 -9.38 -0.03
N THR A 92 -5.92 -9.46 1.10
CA THR A 92 -5.30 -9.39 2.43
C THR A 92 -4.72 -10.75 2.81
N LEU A 93 -3.50 -10.76 3.31
CA LEU A 93 -2.78 -11.93 3.79
C LEU A 93 -2.53 -11.83 5.31
N LEU A 94 -2.59 -12.99 5.96
CA LEU A 94 -2.35 -13.20 7.38
C LEU A 94 -1.19 -14.16 7.59
N HIS A 95 -0.45 -13.97 8.68
CA HIS A 95 0.55 -14.93 9.15
C HIS A 95 0.42 -15.13 10.66
N ALA A 96 0.51 -16.38 11.14
CA ALA A 96 0.27 -16.71 12.55
C ALA A 96 1.23 -16.01 13.53
N SER A 97 2.50 -15.86 13.14
CA SER A 97 3.56 -15.20 13.92
C SER A 97 3.71 -13.69 13.69
N TRP A 98 2.93 -13.07 12.80
CA TRP A 98 3.03 -11.63 12.52
C TRP A 98 1.74 -10.93 12.93
N PRO A 99 1.80 -9.89 13.79
CA PRO A 99 0.63 -9.16 14.26
C PRO A 99 0.12 -8.12 13.25
N CYS A 100 0.57 -8.18 12.00
CA CYS A 100 0.18 -7.27 10.92
C CYS A 100 -0.23 -8.05 9.67
N ASP A 101 -0.97 -7.36 8.80
CA ASP A 101 -1.41 -7.92 7.53
C ASP A 101 -0.53 -7.42 6.36
N ILE A 102 -0.61 -8.13 5.24
CA ILE A 102 -0.16 -7.61 3.93
C ILE A 102 -1.40 -7.46 3.04
N ASP A 103 -1.63 -6.26 2.52
CA ASP A 103 -2.63 -6.02 1.49
C ASP A 103 -1.94 -5.93 0.12
N VAL A 104 -2.14 -6.95 -0.72
CA VAL A 104 -1.63 -6.99 -2.10
C VAL A 104 -2.67 -6.39 -3.03
N HIS A 105 -2.39 -5.22 -3.59
CA HIS A 105 -3.25 -4.48 -4.51
C HIS A 105 -2.81 -4.66 -5.96
N THR A 106 -3.76 -4.85 -6.87
CA THR A 106 -3.52 -4.77 -8.34
C THR A 106 -4.12 -3.52 -8.95
N SER A 107 -4.93 -2.80 -8.19
CA SER A 107 -5.53 -1.52 -8.57
C SER A 107 -5.81 -0.71 -7.31
N TRP A 108 -5.88 0.61 -7.44
CA TRP A 108 -6.25 1.48 -6.31
C TRP A 108 -7.67 2.03 -6.51
N PRO A 109 -8.56 1.92 -5.50
CA PRO A 109 -9.89 2.48 -5.63
C PRO A 109 -9.86 3.99 -5.89
N GLY A 110 -10.53 4.39 -6.96
CA GLY A 110 -10.60 5.79 -7.41
C GLY A 110 -9.75 6.05 -8.65
N PHE A 111 -8.82 5.15 -9.00
CA PHE A 111 -8.16 5.17 -10.31
C PHE A 111 -9.11 4.56 -11.35
N PHE A 112 -9.35 5.30 -12.42
CA PHE A 112 -10.33 4.93 -13.45
C PHE A 112 -9.68 4.58 -14.79
N VAL A 113 -8.38 4.84 -14.94
CA VAL A 113 -7.60 4.28 -16.05
C VAL A 113 -7.40 2.77 -15.88
N ASP A 114 -6.97 2.13 -16.95
CA ASP A 114 -6.58 0.72 -16.93
C ASP A 114 -5.52 0.45 -15.82
N PRO A 115 -5.62 -0.64 -15.03
CA PRO A 115 -4.69 -0.92 -13.95
C PRO A 115 -3.21 -1.05 -14.37
N GLU A 116 -2.92 -1.57 -15.57
CA GLU A 116 -1.54 -1.63 -16.08
C GLU A 116 -1.03 -0.22 -16.39
N LEU A 117 -1.87 0.63 -17.03
CA LEU A 117 -1.51 2.02 -17.28
C LEU A 117 -1.31 2.81 -15.98
N ALA A 118 -2.18 2.61 -14.98
CA ALA A 118 -2.00 3.20 -13.66
C ALA A 118 -0.67 2.75 -13.06
N PHE A 119 -0.36 1.44 -13.10
CA PHE A 119 0.88 0.90 -12.58
C PHE A 119 2.10 1.55 -13.24
N GLU A 120 2.12 1.69 -14.56
CA GLU A 120 3.25 2.31 -15.27
C GLU A 120 3.44 3.79 -14.87
N VAL A 121 2.35 4.53 -14.65
CA VAL A 121 2.39 5.90 -14.12
C VAL A 121 3.05 5.92 -12.74
N LEU A 122 2.66 5.00 -11.84
CA LEU A 122 3.25 4.88 -10.51
C LEU A 122 4.73 4.46 -10.57
N TRP A 123 5.04 3.49 -11.43
CA TRP A 123 6.36 2.90 -11.58
C TRP A 123 7.37 3.92 -12.10
N ARG A 124 6.99 4.72 -13.10
CA ARG A 124 7.84 5.79 -13.65
C ARG A 124 8.19 6.84 -12.60
N THR A 125 7.29 7.13 -11.66
CA THR A 125 7.48 8.17 -10.64
C THR A 125 7.69 7.63 -9.23
N ARG A 126 8.11 6.37 -9.13
CA ARG A 126 8.47 5.74 -7.86
C ARG A 126 9.67 6.41 -7.23
N CYS A 127 9.81 6.24 -5.92
CA CYS A 127 11.00 6.60 -5.17
C CYS A 127 11.44 5.45 -4.26
N GLU A 128 12.52 5.65 -3.52
CA GLU A 128 12.90 4.78 -2.42
C GLU A 128 12.66 5.51 -1.09
N VAL A 129 12.07 4.80 -0.13
CA VAL A 129 11.82 5.29 1.23
C VAL A 129 12.51 4.34 2.20
N VAL A 130 13.19 4.86 3.22
CA VAL A 130 13.82 4.01 4.23
C VAL A 130 12.76 3.52 5.21
N VAL A 131 12.56 2.21 5.28
CA VAL A 131 11.68 1.53 6.23
C VAL A 131 12.47 0.39 6.87
N ALA A 132 12.43 0.28 8.20
CA ALA A 132 13.24 -0.69 8.94
C ALA A 132 14.73 -0.66 8.58
N GLY A 133 15.30 0.56 8.45
CA GLY A 133 16.71 0.75 8.13
C GLY A 133 17.12 0.41 6.70
N VAL A 134 16.20 -0.02 5.84
CA VAL A 134 16.50 -0.40 4.45
C VAL A 134 15.66 0.39 3.43
N PRO A 135 16.19 0.68 2.23
CA PRO A 135 15.42 1.35 1.19
C PRO A 135 14.38 0.40 0.57
N VAL A 136 13.10 0.77 0.63
CA VAL A 136 11.99 0.05 -0.02
C VAL A 136 11.42 0.86 -1.18
N ARG A 137 10.99 0.20 -2.26
CA ARG A 137 10.37 0.86 -3.42
C ARG A 137 8.96 1.34 -3.07
N ALA A 138 8.70 2.62 -3.23
CA ALA A 138 7.45 3.25 -2.85
C ALA A 138 6.94 4.21 -3.93
N ILE A 139 5.67 4.60 -3.82
CA ILE A 139 5.12 5.67 -4.65
C ILE A 139 5.72 7.03 -4.24
N GLY A 140 5.87 7.91 -5.23
CA GLY A 140 6.35 9.27 -5.01
C GLY A 140 5.31 10.17 -4.31
N PHE A 141 5.78 11.31 -3.79
CA PHE A 141 5.01 12.25 -2.96
C PHE A 141 3.63 12.60 -3.54
N ASP A 142 3.56 13.08 -4.79
CA ASP A 142 2.29 13.52 -5.39
C ASP A 142 1.27 12.38 -5.48
N THR A 143 1.76 11.16 -5.72
CA THR A 143 0.90 9.97 -5.72
C THR A 143 0.45 9.64 -4.30
N SER A 144 1.33 9.71 -3.30
CA SER A 144 0.94 9.52 -1.89
C SER A 144 -0.15 10.50 -1.46
N VAL A 145 -0.11 11.74 -1.95
CA VAL A 145 -1.19 12.72 -1.74
C VAL A 145 -2.49 12.24 -2.41
N VAL A 146 -2.45 11.90 -3.70
CA VAL A 146 -3.64 11.41 -4.42
C VAL A 146 -4.25 10.18 -3.76
N VAL A 147 -3.41 9.20 -3.37
CA VAL A 147 -3.82 7.97 -2.69
C VAL A 147 -4.45 8.27 -1.34
N SER A 148 -3.85 9.14 -0.53
CA SER A 148 -4.36 9.52 0.79
C SER A 148 -5.66 10.31 0.68
N ALA A 149 -5.76 11.26 -0.25
CA ALA A 149 -7.00 12.01 -0.50
C ALA A 149 -8.15 11.08 -0.90
N LEU A 150 -7.91 10.15 -1.83
CA LEU A 150 -8.90 9.15 -2.22
C LEU A 150 -9.25 8.23 -1.06
N HIS A 151 -8.30 7.86 -0.20
CA HIS A 151 -8.56 7.06 0.99
C HIS A 151 -9.52 7.76 1.95
N SER A 152 -9.26 9.03 2.30
CA SER A 152 -10.17 9.82 3.13
C SER A 152 -11.56 9.96 2.51
N LEU A 153 -11.63 10.19 1.19
CA LEU A 153 -12.89 10.31 0.45
C LEU A 153 -13.67 9.00 0.30
N ARG A 154 -13.09 7.84 0.66
CA ARG A 154 -13.82 6.56 0.73
C ARG A 154 -14.66 6.42 1.98
N SER A 155 -14.31 7.10 3.06
CA SER A 155 -15.01 7.01 4.33
C SER A 155 -15.21 8.39 4.98
N PRO A 156 -15.83 9.35 4.25
CA PRO A 156 -15.95 10.74 4.71
C PRO A 156 -16.83 10.90 5.96
N TYR A 157 -17.50 9.84 6.39
CA TYR A 157 -18.32 9.79 7.62
C TYR A 157 -17.50 9.40 8.86
N GLN A 158 -16.22 9.07 8.72
CA GLN A 158 -15.32 8.78 9.84
C GLN A 158 -14.53 10.03 10.20
N GLN A 159 -14.58 10.43 11.48
CA GLN A 159 -13.84 11.60 11.98
C GLN A 159 -12.34 11.53 11.63
N ARG A 160 -11.72 10.35 11.77
CA ARG A 160 -10.31 10.15 11.40
C ARG A 160 -10.04 10.48 9.93
N SER A 161 -10.91 10.07 9.01
CA SER A 161 -10.73 10.35 7.58
C SER A 161 -10.86 11.84 7.28
N GLU A 162 -11.70 12.56 8.01
CA GLU A 162 -11.84 14.02 7.91
C GLU A 162 -10.60 14.74 8.46
N GLU A 163 -10.05 14.31 9.60
CA GLU A 163 -8.81 14.84 10.16
C GLU A 163 -7.62 14.63 9.22
N GLU A 164 -7.44 13.41 8.70
CA GLU A 164 -6.39 13.09 7.71
C GLU A 164 -6.56 13.90 6.42
N PHE A 165 -7.80 14.20 6.02
CA PHE A 165 -8.08 15.01 4.84
C PHE A 165 -7.65 16.47 5.02
N GLU A 166 -8.01 17.12 6.15
CA GLU A 166 -7.64 18.52 6.39
C GLU A 166 -6.14 18.68 6.64
N GLU A 167 -5.49 17.72 7.30
CA GLU A 167 -4.02 17.69 7.41
C GLU A 167 -3.36 17.66 6.02
N LEU A 168 -3.85 16.80 5.14
CA LEU A 168 -3.32 16.65 3.79
C LEU A 168 -3.48 17.93 2.96
N VAL A 169 -4.62 18.63 3.08
CA VAL A 169 -4.87 19.94 2.45
C VAL A 169 -3.81 20.95 2.90
N ALA A 170 -3.55 21.03 4.21
CA ALA A 170 -2.55 21.95 4.76
C ALA A 170 -1.13 21.63 4.27
N VAL A 171 -0.76 20.33 4.17
CA VAL A 171 0.55 19.91 3.67
C VAL A 171 0.74 20.30 2.20
N VAL A 172 -0.25 20.06 1.34
CA VAL A 172 -0.14 20.40 -0.09
C VAL A 172 0.02 21.90 -0.29
N ALA A 173 -0.77 22.70 0.43
CA ALA A 173 -0.68 24.15 0.38
C ALA A 173 0.70 24.66 0.86
N ALA A 174 1.22 24.11 1.95
CA ALA A 174 2.53 24.49 2.47
C ALA A 174 3.69 24.15 1.52
N GLN A 175 3.56 23.08 0.72
CA GLN A 175 4.59 22.66 -0.23
C GLN A 175 4.42 23.21 -1.65
N GLY A 176 3.32 23.93 -1.94
CA GLY A 176 3.05 24.46 -3.28
C GLY A 176 2.94 23.37 -4.36
N ARG A 177 2.33 22.23 -4.02
CA ARG A 177 2.25 21.03 -4.89
C ARG A 177 0.92 20.88 -5.63
N GLU A 178 0.07 21.89 -5.63
CA GLU A 178 -1.30 21.81 -6.13
C GLU A 178 -1.37 21.38 -7.61
N GLU A 179 -0.57 22.02 -8.48
CA GLU A 179 -0.53 21.69 -9.91
C GLU A 179 -0.02 20.26 -10.16
N ALA A 180 1.01 19.84 -9.40
CA ALA A 180 1.58 18.51 -9.52
C ALA A 180 0.57 17.43 -9.12
N VAL A 181 -0.23 17.69 -8.08
CA VAL A 181 -1.31 16.80 -7.64
C VAL A 181 -2.44 16.74 -8.66
N VAL A 182 -2.84 17.88 -9.25
CA VAL A 182 -3.84 17.91 -10.33
C VAL A 182 -3.36 17.11 -11.54
N ALA A 183 -2.12 17.32 -11.99
CA ALA A 183 -1.52 16.58 -13.10
C ALA A 183 -1.47 15.08 -12.81
N ARG A 184 -1.06 14.69 -11.59
CA ARG A 184 -1.02 13.29 -11.17
C ARG A 184 -2.40 12.65 -11.15
N ALA A 185 -3.41 13.36 -10.65
CA ALA A 185 -4.78 12.90 -10.66
C ALA A 185 -5.34 12.72 -12.08
N ALA A 186 -4.97 13.59 -13.01
CA ALA A 186 -5.33 13.47 -14.42
C ALA A 186 -4.69 12.23 -15.07
N GLU A 187 -3.39 12.00 -14.86
CA GLU A 187 -2.68 10.80 -15.37
C GLU A 187 -3.30 9.49 -14.85
N LEU A 188 -3.77 9.48 -13.60
CA LEU A 188 -4.40 8.31 -12.96
C LEU A 188 -5.92 8.21 -13.23
N GLY A 189 -6.48 9.16 -13.99
CA GLY A 189 -7.91 9.23 -14.33
C GLY A 189 -8.83 9.43 -13.14
N CYS A 190 -8.34 9.97 -12.02
CA CYS A 190 -9.10 10.07 -10.79
C CYS A 190 -9.68 11.48 -10.52
N LEU A 191 -9.79 12.33 -11.54
CA LEU A 191 -10.28 13.71 -11.41
C LEU A 191 -11.70 13.80 -10.81
N GLU A 192 -12.63 12.95 -11.26
CA GLU A 192 -14.00 12.92 -10.71
C GLU A 192 -14.05 12.59 -9.21
N PRO A 193 -13.44 11.49 -8.71
CA PRO A 193 -13.51 11.14 -7.30
C PRO A 193 -12.67 12.05 -6.41
N ILE A 194 -11.58 12.64 -6.90
CA ILE A 194 -10.71 13.51 -6.10
C ILE A 194 -11.11 14.99 -6.14
N ALA A 195 -12.06 15.39 -6.98
CA ALA A 195 -12.50 16.78 -7.12
C ALA A 195 -12.80 17.52 -5.79
N PRO A 196 -13.41 16.89 -4.76
CA PRO A 196 -13.59 17.56 -3.47
C PRO A 196 -12.28 17.98 -2.80
N PHE A 197 -11.22 17.16 -2.91
CA PHE A 197 -9.90 17.50 -2.40
C PHE A 197 -9.25 18.61 -3.21
N LEU A 198 -9.33 18.55 -4.55
CA LEU A 198 -8.77 19.59 -5.43
C LEU A 198 -9.39 20.96 -5.13
N ALA A 199 -10.72 21.01 -4.93
CA ALA A 199 -11.39 22.25 -4.56
C ALA A 199 -10.87 22.83 -3.22
N ARG A 200 -10.53 21.97 -2.26
CA ARG A 200 -10.02 22.39 -0.94
C ARG A 200 -8.61 22.95 -0.98
N ILE A 201 -7.78 22.49 -1.91
CA ILE A 201 -6.46 23.08 -2.21
C ILE A 201 -6.55 24.23 -3.24
N GLY A 202 -7.75 24.77 -3.50
CA GLY A 202 -7.93 25.92 -4.39
C GLY A 202 -7.73 25.59 -5.88
N ARG A 203 -7.99 24.34 -6.29
CA ARG A 203 -7.94 23.90 -7.69
C ARG A 203 -9.29 23.41 -8.18
N THR A 204 -9.72 23.97 -9.30
CA THR A 204 -10.96 23.56 -9.97
C THR A 204 -10.59 22.84 -11.25
N VAL A 205 -11.19 21.67 -11.46
CA VAL A 205 -11.01 20.88 -12.68
C VAL A 205 -12.33 20.78 -13.43
N ALA A 206 -12.26 20.79 -14.76
CA ALA A 206 -13.43 20.56 -15.59
C ALA A 206 -13.85 19.09 -15.46
N LEU A 207 -15.04 18.87 -14.91
CA LEU A 207 -15.64 17.54 -14.80
C LEU A 207 -16.61 17.31 -15.95
N PRO A 208 -16.80 16.05 -16.37
CA PRO A 208 -17.78 15.74 -17.40
C PRO A 208 -19.19 16.13 -16.93
N ALA A 209 -20.02 16.64 -17.84
CA ALA A 209 -21.39 17.08 -17.53
C ALA A 209 -22.27 15.94 -16.99
N ARG A 210 -21.95 14.69 -17.35
CA ARG A 210 -22.53 13.48 -16.78
C ARG A 210 -21.42 12.68 -16.10
N PRO A 211 -21.67 12.11 -14.91
CA PRO A 211 -20.67 11.32 -14.21
C PRO A 211 -20.34 10.06 -15.01
N SER A 212 -19.07 9.66 -15.03
CA SER A 212 -18.68 8.37 -15.61
C SER A 212 -19.31 7.21 -14.84
N ARG A 213 -19.43 6.05 -15.50
CA ARG A 213 -19.88 4.83 -14.83
C ARG A 213 -19.00 4.46 -13.64
N GLN A 214 -17.68 4.61 -13.77
CA GLN A 214 -16.74 4.31 -12.69
C GLN A 214 -16.95 5.25 -11.50
N TYR A 215 -17.17 6.54 -11.72
CA TYR A 215 -17.49 7.48 -10.65
C TYR A 215 -18.85 7.19 -9.99
N ALA A 216 -19.87 6.80 -10.76
CA ALA A 216 -21.15 6.38 -10.19
C ALA A 216 -21.00 5.14 -9.29
N LEU A 217 -20.18 4.16 -9.68
CA LEU A 217 -19.85 3.00 -8.85
C LEU A 217 -19.05 3.36 -7.60
N TRP A 218 -18.08 4.26 -7.72
CA TRP A 218 -17.35 4.82 -6.58
C TRP A 218 -18.31 5.42 -5.56
N ARG A 219 -19.20 6.32 -6.01
CA ARG A 219 -20.17 6.99 -5.14
C ARG A 219 -21.12 6.02 -4.44
N LEU A 220 -21.58 4.96 -5.13
CA LEU A 220 -22.41 3.91 -4.55
C LEU A 220 -21.72 3.25 -3.35
N ARG A 221 -20.40 3.06 -3.43
CA ARG A 221 -19.59 2.39 -2.40
C ARG A 221 -19.12 3.32 -1.27
N THR A 222 -19.00 4.63 -1.52
CA THR A 222 -18.35 5.57 -0.58
C THR A 222 -19.28 6.53 0.13
N ARG A 223 -20.36 7.03 -0.51
CA ARG A 223 -21.23 8.06 0.11
C ARG A 223 -22.10 7.51 1.24
N ARG A 224 -22.64 6.31 1.05
CA ARG A 224 -23.51 5.61 2.00
C ARG A 224 -23.28 4.11 1.84
N PRO A 225 -22.19 3.57 2.40
CA PRO A 225 -21.85 2.16 2.23
C PRO A 225 -23.05 1.30 2.66
N SER A 226 -23.56 0.53 1.71
CA SER A 226 -24.77 -0.25 1.87
C SER A 226 -24.54 -1.63 1.28
N ARG A 227 -24.47 -2.64 2.14
CA ARG A 227 -24.39 -4.04 1.68
C ARG A 227 -25.54 -4.39 0.74
N THR A 228 -26.70 -3.74 0.90
CA THR A 228 -27.85 -3.93 -0.02
C THR A 228 -27.54 -3.42 -1.42
N ALA A 229 -26.94 -2.24 -1.55
CA ALA A 229 -26.55 -1.69 -2.84
C ALA A 229 -25.51 -2.56 -3.52
N ASP A 230 -24.52 -3.06 -2.77
CA ASP A 230 -23.51 -3.98 -3.29
C ASP A 230 -24.10 -5.31 -3.77
N TRP A 231 -25.01 -5.91 -3.01
CA TRP A 231 -25.70 -7.15 -3.42
C TRP A 231 -26.58 -6.93 -4.65
N LEU A 232 -27.36 -5.85 -4.70
CA LEU A 232 -28.18 -5.56 -5.88
C LEU A 232 -27.31 -5.29 -7.11
N LEU A 233 -26.17 -4.62 -6.95
CA LEU A 233 -25.20 -4.42 -8.00
C LEU A 233 -24.65 -5.77 -8.50
N ALA A 234 -24.23 -6.66 -7.59
CA ALA A 234 -23.75 -7.99 -7.94
C ALA A 234 -24.82 -8.84 -8.66
N ILE A 235 -26.08 -8.76 -8.23
CA ILE A 235 -27.20 -9.42 -8.90
C ILE A 235 -27.38 -8.85 -10.31
N VAL A 236 -27.35 -7.53 -10.50
CA VAL A 236 -27.51 -6.92 -11.82
C VAL A 236 -26.34 -7.23 -12.75
N GLN A 237 -25.13 -7.35 -12.22
CA GLN A 237 -23.90 -7.63 -12.97
C GLN A 237 -23.72 -9.12 -13.29
N ALA A 238 -24.39 -10.03 -12.59
CA ALA A 238 -24.30 -11.45 -12.89
C ALA A 238 -24.79 -11.74 -14.34
N PRO A 239 -23.96 -12.44 -15.15
CA PRO A 239 -24.16 -12.59 -16.59
C PRO A 239 -25.37 -13.46 -16.93
N THR A 240 -25.63 -14.52 -16.15
CA THR A 240 -26.70 -15.49 -16.41
C THR A 240 -27.81 -15.42 -15.36
N LEU A 241 -29.03 -15.81 -15.72
CA LEU A 241 -30.14 -15.92 -14.77
C LEU A 241 -29.84 -16.91 -13.62
N ALA A 242 -29.14 -18.01 -13.93
CA ALA A 242 -28.72 -18.98 -12.93
C ALA A 242 -27.78 -18.35 -11.90
N GLU A 243 -26.76 -17.61 -12.35
CA GLU A 243 -25.84 -16.91 -11.45
C GLU A 243 -26.54 -15.81 -10.65
N ARG A 244 -27.48 -15.08 -11.26
CA ARG A 244 -28.33 -14.11 -10.54
C ARG A 244 -29.06 -14.75 -9.38
N LEU A 245 -29.66 -15.93 -9.59
CA LEU A 245 -30.34 -16.68 -8.53
C LEU A 245 -29.36 -17.15 -7.45
N VAL A 246 -28.15 -17.58 -7.81
CA VAL A 246 -27.10 -17.96 -6.85
C VAL A 246 -26.68 -16.76 -5.99
N VAL A 247 -26.41 -15.61 -6.61
CA VAL A 247 -26.03 -14.38 -5.90
C VAL A 247 -27.18 -13.90 -4.99
N LEU A 248 -28.42 -13.91 -5.49
CA LEU A 248 -29.61 -13.57 -4.69
C LEU A 248 -29.77 -14.50 -3.49
N ARG A 249 -29.61 -15.82 -3.68
CA ARG A 249 -29.67 -16.79 -2.58
C ARG A 249 -28.59 -16.51 -1.54
N ARG A 250 -27.36 -16.16 -1.95
CA ARG A 250 -26.27 -15.79 -1.02
C ARG A 250 -26.56 -14.47 -0.29
N ALA A 251 -27.18 -13.51 -0.95
CA ALA A 251 -27.59 -12.25 -0.34
C ALA A 251 -28.63 -12.45 0.78
N LEU A 252 -29.65 -13.27 0.50
CA LEU A 252 -30.75 -13.55 1.44
C LEU A 252 -30.36 -14.54 2.54
N HIS A 253 -29.53 -15.53 2.23
CA HIS A 253 -29.18 -16.62 3.13
C HIS A 253 -27.65 -16.76 3.27
N PRO A 254 -26.98 -15.85 4.03
CA PRO A 254 -25.58 -16.01 4.37
C PRO A 254 -25.35 -17.31 5.14
N THR A 255 -24.26 -18.02 4.83
CA THR A 255 -23.92 -19.27 5.50
C THR A 255 -23.53 -19.03 6.96
N GLY A 256 -23.58 -20.07 7.80
CA GLY A 256 -23.10 -19.97 9.18
C GLY A 256 -21.64 -19.52 9.25
N ARG A 257 -20.80 -20.00 8.32
CA ARG A 257 -19.40 -19.59 8.17
C ARG A 257 -19.27 -18.11 7.84
N ASP A 258 -20.07 -17.60 6.90
CA ASP A 258 -20.07 -16.16 6.55
C ASP A 258 -20.43 -15.29 7.75
N LEU A 259 -21.39 -15.72 8.57
CA LEU A 259 -21.78 -14.99 9.78
C LEU A 259 -20.68 -14.97 10.84
N VAL A 260 -19.97 -16.08 11.03
CA VAL A 260 -18.83 -16.15 11.95
C VAL A 260 -17.68 -15.25 11.47
N ILE A 261 -17.39 -15.24 10.17
CA ILE A 261 -16.35 -14.37 9.60
C ILE A 261 -16.73 -12.88 9.71
N ASP A 262 -17.97 -12.52 9.35
CA ASP A 262 -18.44 -11.13 9.40
C ASP A 262 -18.59 -10.62 10.85
N HIS A 263 -18.76 -11.52 11.82
CA HIS A 263 -19.05 -11.20 13.21
C HIS A 263 -18.37 -12.19 14.18
N PRO A 264 -17.05 -12.11 14.33
CA PRO A 264 -16.26 -13.10 15.07
C PRO A 264 -16.52 -13.10 16.58
N LEU A 265 -16.96 -11.97 17.15
CA LEU A 265 -17.22 -11.80 18.59
C LEU A 265 -18.58 -12.35 19.04
N LEU A 266 -19.35 -12.95 18.14
CA LEU A 266 -20.67 -13.45 18.50
C LEU A 266 -20.63 -14.75 19.28
N PRO A 267 -21.51 -14.91 20.27
CA PRO A 267 -21.74 -16.21 20.88
C PRO A 267 -22.13 -17.25 19.82
N PRO A 268 -21.61 -18.49 19.89
CA PRO A 268 -21.89 -19.55 18.92
C PRO A 268 -23.32 -20.14 19.03
N THR A 269 -24.31 -19.36 19.48
CA THR A 269 -25.69 -19.80 19.72
C THR A 269 -26.59 -19.62 18.49
N ALA A 270 -27.63 -20.44 18.39
CA ALA A 270 -28.61 -20.34 17.31
C ALA A 270 -29.43 -19.03 17.37
N SER A 271 -29.75 -18.56 18.57
CA SER A 271 -30.49 -17.31 18.81
C SER A 271 -29.69 -16.09 18.35
N ALA A 272 -28.38 -16.03 18.62
CA ALA A 272 -27.51 -14.95 18.14
C ALA A 272 -27.50 -14.90 16.61
N ARG A 273 -27.36 -16.06 15.94
CA ARG A 273 -27.40 -16.16 14.46
C ARG A 273 -28.73 -15.69 13.88
N LEU A 274 -29.85 -16.06 14.50
CA LEU A 274 -31.18 -15.62 14.07
C LEU A 274 -31.36 -14.10 14.24
N ALA A 275 -30.92 -13.55 15.37
CA ALA A 275 -30.99 -12.11 15.64
C ALA A 275 -30.24 -11.29 14.57
N ILE A 276 -29.06 -11.75 14.12
CA ILE A 276 -28.30 -11.08 13.07
C ILE A 276 -29.01 -11.16 11.73
N ARG A 277 -29.59 -12.32 11.40
CA ARG A 277 -30.38 -12.46 10.16
C ARG A 277 -31.55 -11.49 10.17
N ALA A 278 -32.26 -11.35 11.28
CA ALA A 278 -33.34 -10.38 11.44
C ALA A 278 -32.84 -8.94 11.30
N ARG A 279 -31.74 -8.56 11.97
CA ARG A 279 -31.12 -7.23 11.85
C ARG A 279 -30.68 -6.92 10.42
N ARG A 280 -30.07 -7.89 9.72
CA ARG A 280 -29.69 -7.76 8.31
C ARG A 280 -30.90 -7.58 7.42
N PHE A 281 -31.98 -8.30 7.64
CA PHE A 281 -33.22 -8.15 6.88
C PHE A 281 -33.82 -6.76 7.06
N VAL A 282 -33.93 -6.28 8.31
CA VAL A 282 -34.40 -4.91 8.62
C VAL A 282 -33.50 -3.84 8.02
N ALA A 283 -32.17 -4.01 8.09
CA ALA A 283 -31.24 -3.11 7.43
C ALA A 283 -31.41 -3.13 5.90
N ALA A 284 -31.65 -4.31 5.32
CA ALA A 284 -31.83 -4.46 3.90
C ALA A 284 -33.10 -3.78 3.38
N THR A 285 -34.23 -3.93 4.09
CA THR A 285 -35.50 -3.27 3.74
C THR A 285 -35.38 -1.75 3.83
N ARG A 286 -34.75 -1.22 4.88
CA ARG A 286 -34.52 0.22 5.04
C ARG A 286 -33.59 0.80 3.96
N ALA A 287 -32.60 0.02 3.52
CA ALA A 287 -31.62 0.46 2.53
C ALA A 287 -32.06 0.21 1.07
N LEU A 288 -33.21 -0.43 0.82
CA LEU A 288 -33.62 -0.87 -0.50
C LEU A 288 -33.86 0.30 -1.48
N LEU A 289 -34.65 1.30 -1.07
CA LEU A 289 -34.97 2.43 -1.94
C LEU A 289 -33.73 3.27 -2.28
N PRO A 290 -32.87 3.68 -1.31
CA PRO A 290 -31.60 4.33 -1.63
C PRO A 290 -30.72 3.49 -2.56
N ALA A 291 -30.63 2.17 -2.31
CA ALA A 291 -29.83 1.28 -3.14
C ALA A 291 -30.33 1.19 -4.60
N ILE A 292 -31.65 1.21 -4.82
CA ILE A 292 -32.24 1.27 -6.16
C ILE A 292 -31.90 2.59 -6.85
N GLN A 293 -31.97 3.72 -6.13
CA GLN A 293 -31.62 5.04 -6.67
C GLN A 293 -30.14 5.08 -7.09
N ASP A 294 -29.24 4.53 -6.28
CA ASP A 294 -27.81 4.43 -6.60
C ASP A 294 -27.58 3.57 -7.85
N LEU A 295 -28.27 2.43 -7.98
CA LEU A 295 -28.18 1.60 -9.18
C LEU A 295 -28.73 2.28 -10.44
N VAL A 296 -29.83 3.03 -10.31
CA VAL A 296 -30.37 3.81 -11.43
C VAL A 296 -29.34 4.87 -11.87
N ALA A 297 -28.64 5.52 -10.93
CA ALA A 297 -27.57 6.46 -11.25
C ALA A 297 -26.42 5.77 -12.01
N VAL A 298 -25.98 4.58 -11.58
CA VAL A 298 -24.96 3.78 -12.29
C VAL A 298 -25.41 3.39 -13.69
N ARG A 299 -26.67 2.99 -13.88
CA ARG A 299 -27.22 2.65 -15.21
C ARG A 299 -27.30 3.86 -16.14
N ARG A 300 -27.70 5.02 -15.62
CA ARG A 300 -27.73 6.28 -16.40
C ARG A 300 -26.32 6.68 -16.86
N ALA A 301 -25.34 6.58 -15.97
CA ALA A 301 -23.93 6.83 -16.30
C ALA A 301 -23.42 5.85 -17.38
N SER A 302 -23.76 4.56 -17.27
CA SER A 302 -23.37 3.54 -18.27
C SER A 302 -23.92 3.83 -19.67
N ARG A 303 -25.16 4.33 -19.78
CA ARG A 303 -25.75 4.72 -21.06
C ARG A 303 -25.04 5.95 -21.64
N ALA A 304 -24.72 6.93 -20.81
CA ALA A 304 -24.00 8.12 -21.24
C ALA A 304 -22.60 7.77 -21.79
N ASP A 305 -21.88 6.84 -21.15
CA ASP A 305 -20.58 6.37 -21.64
C ASP A 305 -20.72 5.65 -23.00
N ALA A 306 -21.77 4.84 -23.17
CA ALA A 306 -22.05 4.17 -24.45
C ALA A 306 -22.43 5.17 -25.56
N ASP A 307 -23.27 6.16 -25.26
CA ASP A 307 -23.65 7.23 -26.19
C ASP A 307 -22.41 8.05 -26.60
N ALA A 308 -21.53 8.37 -25.65
CA ALA A 308 -20.29 9.10 -25.90
C ALA A 308 -19.29 8.29 -26.74
N ALA A 309 -19.21 6.97 -26.52
CA ALA A 309 -18.38 6.08 -27.32
C ALA A 309 -18.92 5.87 -28.75
N ALA A 310 -20.24 5.90 -28.93
CA ALA A 310 -20.92 5.73 -30.21
C ALA A 310 -21.01 7.03 -31.04
N ALA A 311 -20.84 8.20 -30.42
CA ALA A 311 -20.81 9.47 -31.13
C ALA A 311 -19.65 9.48 -32.15
N PRO A 312 -19.89 9.87 -33.42
CA PRO A 312 -18.83 9.92 -34.42
C PRO A 312 -17.74 10.88 -33.94
N ARG A 313 -16.53 10.35 -33.71
CA ARG A 313 -15.36 11.17 -33.43
C ARG A 313 -15.14 12.04 -34.67
N LEU A 314 -15.29 13.35 -34.53
CA LEU A 314 -14.88 14.30 -35.55
C LEU A 314 -13.41 13.99 -35.89
N VAL A 315 -13.20 13.43 -37.07
CA VAL A 315 -11.88 13.30 -37.68
C VAL A 315 -11.32 14.72 -37.72
N PRO A 316 -10.09 14.98 -37.22
CA PRO A 316 -9.47 16.29 -37.37
C PRO A 316 -9.51 16.63 -38.87
N GLY A 317 -10.23 17.69 -39.22
CA GLY A 317 -10.39 18.13 -40.59
C GLY A 317 -9.02 18.23 -41.25
N GLY A 318 -8.88 17.58 -42.41
CA GLY A 318 -7.67 17.60 -43.20
C GLY A 318 -7.22 19.04 -43.43
N THR A 319 -6.05 19.38 -42.91
CA THR A 319 -5.35 20.59 -43.28
C THR A 319 -4.88 20.43 -44.73
N ALA A 320 -5.45 21.23 -45.62
CA ALA A 320 -4.93 21.44 -46.97
C ALA A 320 -3.46 21.94 -46.91
N PRO A 321 -2.65 21.66 -47.95
CA PRO A 321 -1.20 21.76 -47.87
C PRO A 321 -0.75 23.23 -47.88
N VAL A 322 -0.03 23.64 -46.84
CA VAL A 322 0.75 24.87 -46.87
C VAL A 322 2.20 24.50 -47.22
N GLY A 323 2.72 25.22 -48.20
CA GLY A 323 4.00 25.00 -48.88
C GLY A 323 5.22 24.90 -47.97
N GLY A 324 6.25 24.27 -48.52
CA GLY A 324 7.40 23.78 -47.79
C GLY A 324 8.56 24.75 -47.56
N ALA A 325 9.66 24.08 -47.19
CA ALA A 325 11.03 24.51 -46.87
C ALA A 325 11.32 24.85 -45.39
N PRO A 326 12.55 24.60 -44.89
CA PRO A 326 13.46 23.48 -45.17
C PRO A 326 13.94 22.76 -43.88
N VAL A 327 14.50 21.57 -44.08
CA VAL A 327 15.12 20.69 -43.07
C VAL A 327 16.40 21.32 -42.48
N PRO A 328 16.62 21.28 -41.15
CA PRO A 328 17.95 21.40 -40.57
C PRO A 328 18.54 20.02 -40.21
N ALA A 329 19.83 19.87 -40.50
CA ALA A 329 20.69 18.70 -40.28
C ALA A 329 20.97 18.42 -38.78
N PRO A 330 21.52 17.24 -38.42
CA PRO A 330 21.64 16.81 -37.03
C PRO A 330 22.86 17.47 -36.35
N GLY A 331 22.63 18.15 -35.23
CA GLY A 331 23.67 18.81 -34.44
C GLY A 331 23.80 18.19 -33.05
N THR A 332 24.89 17.44 -32.87
CA THR A 332 25.75 17.26 -31.69
C THR A 332 25.16 17.48 -30.28
N GLU A 333 25.27 16.41 -29.47
CA GLU A 333 25.25 16.42 -28.01
C GLU A 333 26.13 17.53 -27.44
N ARG A 334 25.56 18.36 -26.57
CA ARG A 334 26.31 19.19 -25.63
C ARG A 334 25.79 18.95 -24.22
N THR A 335 26.61 18.27 -23.43
CA THR A 335 26.68 18.37 -21.97
C THR A 335 26.65 19.84 -21.54
N ALA A 336 25.59 20.24 -20.84
CA ALA A 336 25.53 21.50 -20.14
C ALA A 336 25.66 21.25 -18.63
N GLN A 337 26.82 21.63 -18.09
CA GLN A 337 27.03 21.84 -16.67
C GLN A 337 26.13 23.00 -16.21
N ALA A 338 25.35 22.78 -15.14
CA ALA A 338 24.60 23.83 -14.47
C ALA A 338 25.30 24.21 -13.17
N THR A 339 25.94 25.37 -13.17
CA THR A 339 26.46 26.06 -12.00
C THR A 339 25.42 27.05 -11.45
N GLY A 340 25.06 26.91 -10.17
CA GLY A 340 24.64 27.98 -9.25
C GLY A 340 23.18 28.44 -9.28
N VAL A 341 22.43 28.23 -8.19
CA VAL A 341 22.16 29.22 -7.11
C VAL A 341 21.34 28.52 -6.01
N VAL A 342 21.81 28.69 -4.78
CA VAL A 342 21.27 28.10 -3.54
C VAL A 342 20.04 28.90 -3.10
N VAL A 343 18.89 28.23 -2.97
CA VAL A 343 17.74 28.70 -2.20
C VAL A 343 17.32 27.54 -1.30
N ASP A 344 17.37 27.79 0.00
CA ASP A 344 17.18 26.84 1.08
C ASP A 344 15.70 26.45 1.19
N GLY A 345 15.39 25.22 0.77
CA GLY A 345 14.06 24.63 0.81
C GLY A 345 14.24 23.13 0.96
N ALA A 346 13.79 22.61 2.10
CA ALA A 346 13.99 21.25 2.57
C ALA A 346 13.72 20.20 1.47
N ARG A 347 14.79 19.79 0.78
CA ARG A 347 14.80 18.59 -0.04
C ARG A 347 14.62 17.42 0.91
N THR A 348 13.44 16.79 0.90
CA THR A 348 13.32 15.40 1.31
C THR A 348 14.28 14.62 0.43
N SER A 349 15.42 14.25 1.01
CA SER A 349 16.47 13.53 0.31
C SER A 349 15.92 12.17 -0.12
N CYS A 350 15.49 12.05 -1.38
CA CYS A 350 15.63 10.81 -2.14
C CYS A 350 17.13 10.54 -2.30
N GLY A 351 17.80 10.21 -1.20
CA GLY A 351 19.17 9.76 -1.20
C GLY A 351 19.20 8.36 -1.78
N ARG A 352 20.09 8.12 -2.75
CA ARG A 352 20.54 6.77 -3.08
C ARG A 352 21.16 6.18 -1.81
N SER A 353 20.37 5.43 -1.04
CA SER A 353 20.86 4.64 0.08
C SER A 353 21.27 3.28 -0.44
N ALA A 354 22.41 2.77 0.04
CA ALA A 354 23.02 1.54 -0.44
C ALA A 354 22.03 0.37 -0.44
N THR A 355 21.79 -0.19 -1.62
CA THR A 355 20.96 -1.39 -1.88
C THR A 355 21.57 -2.69 -1.30
N GLY A 356 22.41 -2.57 -0.27
CA GLY A 356 23.31 -3.62 0.21
C GLY A 356 23.00 -4.16 1.59
N SER A 357 22.17 -3.49 2.40
CA SER A 357 21.87 -4.00 3.75
C SER A 357 21.17 -5.34 3.67
N ARG A 358 21.81 -6.36 4.26
CA ARG A 358 21.29 -7.74 4.33
C ARG A 358 20.32 -7.94 5.48
N VAL A 359 20.12 -6.93 6.32
CA VAL A 359 19.31 -7.04 7.54
C VAL A 359 18.42 -5.82 7.66
N ALA A 360 17.12 -6.06 7.82
CA ALA A 360 16.17 -5.02 8.22
C ALA A 360 16.12 -4.90 9.74
N ALA A 361 16.02 -3.68 10.25
CA ALA A 361 16.10 -3.38 11.67
C ALA A 361 15.01 -2.40 12.12
N MET A 362 14.31 -2.74 13.19
CA MET A 362 13.29 -1.90 13.83
C MET A 362 13.57 -1.78 15.33
N ALA A 363 13.87 -0.56 15.79
CA ALA A 363 14.04 -0.28 17.21
C ALA A 363 12.68 0.04 17.84
N THR A 364 12.41 -0.54 19.00
CA THR A 364 11.28 -0.19 19.88
C THR A 364 11.78 -0.01 21.32
N PRO A 365 10.94 0.50 22.25
CA PRO A 365 11.29 0.53 23.67
C PRO A 365 11.63 -0.86 24.25
N GLN A 366 11.09 -1.93 23.65
CA GLN A 366 11.30 -3.31 24.10
C GLN A 366 12.59 -3.95 23.57
N GLY A 367 13.20 -3.42 22.50
CA GLY A 367 14.41 -4.02 21.92
C GLY A 367 14.65 -3.62 20.47
N LEU A 368 15.71 -4.18 19.88
CA LEU A 368 16.02 -4.05 18.47
C LEU A 368 15.61 -5.32 17.73
N TYR A 369 14.64 -5.23 16.84
CA TYR A 369 14.12 -6.35 16.06
C TYR A 369 14.81 -6.39 14.71
N LEU A 370 15.41 -7.53 14.37
CA LEU A 370 16.18 -7.75 13.17
C LEU A 370 15.54 -8.82 12.31
N LEU A 371 15.54 -8.63 11.00
CA LEU A 371 15.13 -9.64 10.02
C LEU A 371 16.23 -9.82 8.97
N PRO A 372 16.83 -11.02 8.85
CA PRO A 372 17.74 -11.31 7.76
C PRO A 372 16.97 -11.32 6.42
N LEU A 373 17.40 -10.48 5.50
CA LEU A 373 16.90 -10.43 4.13
C LEU A 373 17.62 -11.49 3.30
N ARG A 374 16.96 -11.99 2.25
CA ARG A 374 17.41 -13.14 1.43
C ARG A 374 17.54 -14.47 2.20
N ALA A 375 17.00 -14.52 3.42
CA ALA A 375 16.97 -15.74 4.23
C ALA A 375 15.97 -16.77 3.66
N PRO A 376 16.16 -18.07 3.95
CA PRO A 376 15.27 -19.14 3.51
C PRO A 376 13.84 -19.00 4.06
N ALA A 377 12.92 -19.76 3.49
CA ALA A 377 11.54 -19.85 3.96
C ALA A 377 11.50 -20.27 5.44
N GLY A 378 10.82 -19.47 6.26
CA GLY A 378 10.70 -19.69 7.71
C GLY A 378 11.53 -18.76 8.60
N ALA A 379 12.43 -17.95 8.05
CA ALA A 379 13.16 -16.94 8.83
C ALA A 379 12.19 -15.99 9.55
N GLN A 380 12.32 -15.92 10.87
CA GLN A 380 11.52 -15.05 11.73
C GLN A 380 12.35 -13.86 12.21
N PRO A 381 11.72 -12.72 12.53
CA PRO A 381 12.38 -11.64 13.22
C PRO A 381 13.01 -12.12 14.54
N VAL A 382 14.16 -11.55 14.89
CA VAL A 382 14.86 -11.82 16.13
C VAL A 382 15.04 -10.54 16.92
N VAL A 383 14.93 -10.61 18.25
CA VAL A 383 15.09 -9.45 19.13
C VAL A 383 16.45 -9.46 19.83
N LEU A 384 17.15 -8.34 19.75
CA LEU A 384 18.35 -8.03 20.54
C LEU A 384 18.00 -7.05 21.66
N GLN A 385 18.52 -7.32 22.85
CA GLN A 385 18.34 -6.52 24.06
C GLN A 385 19.67 -6.37 24.81
N GLY A 386 19.76 -5.36 25.69
CA GLY A 386 20.94 -5.13 26.52
C GLY A 386 22.22 -5.00 25.70
N SER A 387 23.27 -5.69 26.14
CA SER A 387 24.60 -5.65 25.51
C SER A 387 24.60 -6.12 24.05
N ALA A 388 23.77 -7.10 23.69
CA ALA A 388 23.69 -7.59 22.31
C ALA A 388 23.18 -6.51 21.34
N ARG A 389 22.24 -5.68 21.78
CA ARG A 389 21.76 -4.52 21.01
C ARG A 389 22.87 -3.49 20.81
N LEU A 390 23.61 -3.14 21.86
CA LEU A 390 24.70 -2.16 21.78
C LEU A 390 25.82 -2.63 20.84
N LEU A 391 26.16 -3.91 20.88
CA LEU A 391 27.12 -4.51 19.95
C LEU A 391 26.62 -4.42 18.51
N TRP A 392 25.36 -4.75 18.25
CA TRP A 392 24.78 -4.63 16.91
C TRP A 392 24.76 -3.19 16.38
N GLU A 393 24.44 -2.21 17.24
CA GLU A 393 24.49 -0.79 16.88
C GLU A 393 25.92 -0.37 16.46
N ARG A 394 26.96 -0.91 17.12
CA ARG A 394 28.37 -0.70 16.72
C ARG A 394 28.70 -1.39 15.39
N PHE A 395 28.25 -2.63 15.19
CA PHE A 395 28.46 -3.34 13.93
C PHE A 395 27.83 -2.58 12.77
N SER A 396 26.59 -2.12 12.95
CA SER A 396 25.86 -1.34 11.95
C SER A 396 26.53 0.00 11.65
N ALA A 397 27.05 0.69 12.68
CA ALA A 397 27.73 1.97 12.51
C ALA A 397 29.07 1.87 11.74
N GLN A 398 29.71 0.70 11.79
CA GLN A 398 30.98 0.42 11.10
C GLN A 398 30.80 -0.41 9.83
N ASP A 399 29.55 -0.61 9.38
CA ASP A 399 29.20 -1.45 8.21
C ASP A 399 29.80 -2.87 8.28
N ALA A 400 29.92 -3.42 9.50
CA ALA A 400 30.46 -4.75 9.74
C ALA A 400 29.40 -5.82 9.44
N GLY A 401 29.49 -6.44 8.27
CA GLY A 401 28.51 -7.41 7.76
C GLY A 401 28.95 -8.88 7.88
N THR A 402 30.23 -9.12 8.20
CA THR A 402 30.80 -10.46 8.38
C THR A 402 31.17 -10.74 9.84
N ARG A 403 31.29 -12.02 10.21
CA ARG A 403 31.80 -12.44 11.53
C ARG A 403 33.18 -11.84 11.81
N ALA A 404 34.06 -11.83 10.82
CA ALA A 404 35.42 -11.32 10.94
C ALA A 404 35.47 -9.81 11.22
N GLU A 405 34.66 -9.03 10.50
CA GLU A 405 34.51 -7.59 10.72
C GLU A 405 33.89 -7.29 12.08
N ALA A 406 32.81 -7.99 12.45
CA ALA A 406 32.17 -7.83 13.76
C ALA A 406 33.14 -8.16 14.91
N ALA A 407 33.94 -9.22 14.77
CA ALA A 407 34.99 -9.55 15.72
C ALA A 407 36.09 -8.47 15.79
N ALA A 408 36.42 -7.82 14.67
CA ALA A 408 37.35 -6.70 14.65
C ALA A 408 36.78 -5.50 15.43
N VAL A 409 35.50 -5.17 15.23
CA VAL A 409 34.80 -4.11 15.97
C VAL A 409 34.84 -4.34 17.48
N VAL A 410 34.66 -5.60 17.92
CA VAL A 410 34.77 -5.97 19.34
C VAL A 410 36.20 -5.75 19.86
N ARG A 411 37.22 -6.14 19.09
CA ARG A 411 38.63 -6.03 19.51
C ARG A 411 39.12 -4.59 19.63
N THR A 412 38.65 -3.69 18.78
CA THR A 412 39.07 -2.27 18.75
C THR A 412 38.32 -1.38 19.73
N ALA A 413 37.32 -1.92 20.43
CA ALA A 413 36.55 -1.17 21.39
C ALA A 413 37.31 -1.09 22.74
N ASP A 414 38.07 0.00 22.93
CA ASP A 414 38.89 0.25 24.12
C ASP A 414 38.09 0.26 25.44
N ASP A 415 36.78 0.50 25.39
CA ASP A 415 35.86 0.49 26.53
C ASP A 415 35.32 -0.91 26.91
N LEU A 416 35.61 -1.94 26.10
CA LEU A 416 35.30 -3.33 26.40
C LEU A 416 36.49 -4.08 27.05
N GLY A 417 37.57 -3.38 27.40
CA GLY A 417 38.78 -3.97 28.02
C GLY A 417 38.49 -4.85 29.24
N ASP A 418 37.60 -4.40 30.14
CA ASP A 418 37.17 -5.19 31.33
C ASP A 418 36.15 -6.29 30.97
N VAL A 419 35.45 -6.16 29.84
CA VAL A 419 34.48 -7.14 29.31
C VAL A 419 35.19 -8.26 28.53
N LEU A 420 36.42 -8.04 28.06
CA LEU A 420 37.21 -9.03 27.32
C LEU A 420 38.09 -9.92 28.22
N ALA A 421 37.96 -9.79 29.55
CA ALA A 421 38.48 -10.74 30.52
C ALA A 421 37.88 -12.14 30.26
N ASP A 422 38.67 -13.19 30.46
CA ASP A 422 38.51 -14.54 29.88
C ASP A 422 37.11 -15.19 29.97
N GLY A 423 36.23 -14.77 30.88
CA GLY A 423 34.87 -15.32 31.04
C GLY A 423 33.83 -14.82 30.01
N ARG A 424 33.94 -13.58 29.51
CA ARG A 424 32.91 -12.98 28.62
C ARG A 424 33.29 -13.03 27.14
N ARG A 425 34.56 -13.31 26.81
CA ARG A 425 35.01 -13.49 25.43
C ARG A 425 34.32 -14.68 24.75
N ALA A 426 34.17 -15.79 25.47
CA ALA A 426 33.46 -16.97 24.97
C ALA A 426 31.99 -16.66 24.66
N GLU A 427 31.32 -15.86 25.50
CA GLU A 427 29.94 -15.43 25.27
C GLU A 427 29.80 -14.53 24.02
N ILE A 428 30.78 -13.66 23.77
CA ILE A 428 30.80 -12.81 22.56
C ILE A 428 31.06 -13.65 21.31
N GLU A 429 32.01 -14.58 21.33
CA GLU A 429 32.25 -15.49 20.20
C GLU A 429 31.00 -16.33 19.90
N GLN A 430 30.36 -16.88 20.94
CA GLN A 430 29.08 -17.58 20.80
C GLN A 430 27.99 -16.68 20.18
N LEU A 431 27.88 -15.42 20.63
CA LEU A 431 26.93 -14.48 20.03
C LEU A 431 27.23 -14.23 18.55
N LEU A 432 28.50 -14.06 18.17
CA LEU A 432 28.89 -13.88 16.78
C LEU A 432 28.53 -15.10 15.93
N ASP A 433 28.73 -16.30 16.47
CA ASP A 433 28.34 -17.55 15.81
C ASP A 433 26.80 -17.65 15.67
N GLU A 434 26.05 -17.34 16.73
CA GLU A 434 24.58 -17.27 16.69
C GLU A 434 24.08 -16.26 15.64
N LEU A 435 24.74 -15.11 15.49
CA LEU A 435 24.40 -14.11 14.47
C LEU A 435 24.66 -14.61 13.04
N VAL A 436 25.70 -15.42 12.83
CA VAL A 436 25.97 -16.08 11.54
C VAL A 436 24.93 -17.16 11.25
N GLU A 437 24.61 -18.01 12.24
CA GLU A 437 23.59 -19.06 12.10
C GLU A 437 22.21 -18.50 11.74
N LEU A 438 21.87 -17.33 12.29
CA LEU A 438 20.63 -16.62 12.01
C LEU A 438 20.69 -15.79 10.71
N GLY A 439 21.80 -15.80 9.99
CA GLY A 439 21.98 -15.07 8.74
C GLY A 439 22.04 -13.55 8.90
N LEU A 440 22.27 -13.06 10.12
CA LEU A 440 22.43 -11.64 10.43
C LEU A 440 23.86 -11.16 10.12
N LEU A 441 24.85 -12.05 10.24
CA LEU A 441 26.22 -11.86 9.74
C LEU A 441 26.54 -12.90 8.67
N ALA A 442 27.39 -12.54 7.72
CA ALA A 442 28.05 -13.51 6.85
C ALA A 442 29.20 -14.21 7.59
N SER A 443 29.51 -15.44 7.18
CA SER A 443 30.60 -16.25 7.76
C SER A 443 31.97 -15.58 7.67
#